data_AF-A0A495PW61-F1
#
_entry.id   AF-A0A495PW61-F1
#
_cell.length_a   1.000
_cell.length_b   1.000
_cell.length_c   1.000
_cell.angle_alpha   90.00
_cell.angle_beta   90.00
_cell.angle_gamma   90.00
#
_symmetry.space_group_name_H-M   'P 1'
#
loop_
_entity.id
_entity.type
_entity.pdbx_description
1 polymer ?
#
loop_
_entity_poly.entity_id
_entity_poly.type
_entity_poly.pdbx_seq_one_letter_code
_entity_poly.pdbx_strand_id
1 'polypeptide(L)'
;MYRFTLIWLSSTILFQSFNFGLVDVFRIDELIEHRSFHFDEYGDNFIVFLSKHYGELKQEHSKKHQEEKEDHQKLPFKHQLGASSSLVFFLDQAPIQILKIEVFLDRNSNFFYKEPYSLFEKPRVFQPPKLA
;
A
#
# COMPACT_ATOMS: atom_id res chain seq x y z
N MET A 1 9.96 -11.04 -20.02
CA MET A 1 10.36 -9.86 -19.20
C MET A 1 9.20 -9.31 -18.38
N TYR A 2 8.05 -8.96 -18.96
CA TYR A 2 6.89 -8.41 -18.23
C TYR A 2 6.34 -9.28 -17.07
N ARG A 3 6.44 -10.62 -17.17
CA ARG A 3 5.99 -11.53 -16.11
C ARG A 3 6.84 -11.42 -14.84
N PHE A 4 8.17 -11.32 -15.00
CA PHE A 4 9.08 -11.18 -13.88
C PHE A 4 8.94 -9.81 -13.21
N THR A 5 8.73 -8.75 -14.00
CA THR A 5 8.48 -7.41 -13.43
C THR A 5 7.17 -7.35 -12.65
N LEU A 6 6.12 -8.05 -13.08
CA LEU A 6 4.86 -8.14 -12.35
C LEU A 6 4.99 -8.96 -11.06
N ILE A 7 5.72 -10.07 -11.10
CA ILE A 7 6.02 -10.87 -9.90
C ILE A 7 6.79 -10.00 -8.90
N TRP A 8 7.83 -9.31 -9.35
CA TRP A 8 8.64 -8.46 -8.49
C TRP A 8 7.83 -7.31 -7.89
N LEU A 9 7.01 -6.62 -8.70
CA LEU A 9 6.12 -5.56 -8.21
C LEU A 9 5.10 -6.09 -7.19
N SER A 10 4.45 -7.22 -7.48
CA SER A 10 3.49 -7.84 -6.56
C SER A 10 4.15 -8.27 -5.26
N SER A 11 5.36 -8.84 -5.31
CA SER A 11 6.14 -9.17 -4.12
C SER A 11 6.48 -7.93 -3.31
N THR A 12 6.91 -6.83 -3.94
CA THR A 12 7.20 -5.59 -3.21
C THR A 12 5.97 -5.01 -2.50
N ILE A 13 4.81 -5.02 -3.16
CA ILE A 13 3.54 -4.56 -2.56
C ILE A 13 3.15 -5.46 -1.37
N LEU A 14 3.32 -6.78 -1.51
CA LEU A 14 3.08 -7.72 -0.42
C LEU A 14 4.02 -7.48 0.77
N PHE A 15 5.33 -7.32 0.53
CA PHE A 15 6.29 -7.05 1.60
C PHE A 15 6.04 -5.71 2.30
N GLN A 16 5.58 -4.70 1.56
CA GLN A 16 5.13 -3.43 2.15
C GLN A 16 3.91 -3.62 3.06
N SER A 17 2.99 -4.53 2.72
CA SER A 17 1.82 -4.83 3.56
C SER A 17 2.17 -5.47 4.91
N PHE A 18 3.32 -6.16 5.00
CA PHE A 18 3.83 -6.71 6.25
C PHE A 18 4.56 -5.68 7.11
N ASN A 19 4.57 -4.40 6.70
CA ASN A 19 5.20 -3.33 7.47
C ASN A 19 6.71 -3.65 7.67
N PHE A 20 7.35 -4.12 6.59
CA PHE A 20 8.76 -4.49 6.58
C PHE A 20 9.65 -3.25 6.32
N GLY A 21 10.43 -2.85 7.31
CA GLY A 21 11.40 -1.75 7.22
C GLY A 21 12.85 -2.25 7.20
N LEU A 22 13.79 -1.40 6.74
CA LEU A 22 15.22 -1.73 6.75
C LEU A 22 15.74 -2.00 8.16
N VAL A 23 15.21 -1.30 9.17
CA VAL A 23 15.55 -1.51 10.59
C VAL A 23 15.19 -2.93 11.03
N ASP A 24 14.15 -3.53 10.47
CA ASP A 24 13.77 -4.90 10.82
C ASP A 24 14.77 -5.93 10.30
N VAL A 25 15.40 -5.68 9.15
CA VAL A 25 16.46 -6.55 8.59
C VAL A 25 17.63 -6.63 9.55
N PHE A 26 18.03 -5.49 10.12
CA PHE A 26 19.10 -5.41 11.11
C PHE A 26 18.72 -5.96 12.49
N ARG A 27 17.45 -6.35 12.68
CA ARG A 27 16.93 -6.85 13.95
C ARG A 27 16.54 -8.34 13.92
N ILE A 28 16.90 -9.03 12.84
CA ILE A 28 16.53 -10.44 12.64
C ILE A 28 17.26 -11.34 13.63
N ASP A 29 18.49 -11.00 14.01
CA ASP A 29 19.28 -11.74 14.98
C ASP A 29 18.64 -11.72 16.37
N GLU A 30 18.15 -10.57 16.86
CA GLU A 30 17.44 -10.51 18.14
C GLU A 30 16.14 -11.32 18.12
N LEU A 31 15.45 -11.38 16.98
CA LEU A 31 14.27 -12.23 16.82
C LEU A 31 14.62 -13.72 16.94
N ILE A 32 15.72 -14.15 16.32
CA ILE A 32 16.17 -15.55 16.35
C ILE A 32 16.64 -15.93 17.75
N GLU A 33 17.40 -15.05 18.41
CA GLU A 33 17.88 -15.26 19.78
C GLU A 33 16.71 -15.36 20.76
N HIS A 34 15.79 -14.40 20.73
CA HIS A 34 14.63 -14.39 21.62
C HIS A 34 13.70 -15.58 21.38
N ARG A 35 13.54 -16.03 20.12
CA ARG A 35 12.83 -17.27 19.82
C ARG A 35 13.51 -18.49 20.44
N SER A 36 14.84 -18.55 20.39
CA SER A 36 15.61 -19.67 20.95
C SER A 36 15.45 -19.71 22.47
N PHE A 37 15.54 -18.56 23.14
CA PHE A 37 15.20 -18.43 24.56
C PHE A 37 13.79 -18.96 24.88
N HIS A 38 12.78 -18.57 24.11
CA HIS A 38 11.41 -19.05 24.30
C HIS A 38 11.25 -20.55 24.08
N PHE A 39 12.01 -21.13 23.15
CA PHE A 39 12.03 -22.57 22.93
C PHE A 39 12.68 -23.30 24.11
N ASP A 40 13.81 -22.80 24.61
CA ASP A 40 14.57 -23.44 25.69
C ASP A 40 13.90 -23.30 27.06
N GLU A 41 13.42 -22.10 27.41
CA GLU A 41 12.84 -21.81 28.73
C GLU A 41 11.35 -22.19 28.84
N TYR A 42 10.56 -21.96 27.79
CA TYR A 42 9.11 -22.13 27.82
C TYR A 42 8.60 -23.29 26.96
N GLY A 43 9.47 -23.93 26.17
CA GLY A 43 9.06 -24.99 25.24
C GLY A 43 8.22 -24.49 24.08
N ASP A 44 8.26 -23.19 23.78
CA ASP A 44 7.44 -22.60 22.72
C ASP A 44 7.91 -23.06 21.35
N ASN A 45 7.00 -23.63 20.56
CA ASN A 45 7.25 -23.80 19.13
C ASN A 45 7.11 -22.46 18.39
N PHE A 46 7.55 -22.44 17.12
CA PHE A 46 7.55 -21.23 16.31
C PHE A 46 6.19 -20.52 16.21
N ILE A 47 5.10 -21.28 16.09
CA ILE A 47 3.76 -20.73 15.90
C ILE A 47 3.26 -20.10 17.20
N VAL A 48 3.52 -20.75 18.33
CA VAL A 48 3.17 -20.21 19.66
C VAL A 48 3.96 -18.95 19.94
N PHE A 49 5.27 -18.95 19.66
CA PHE A 49 6.12 -17.75 19.76
C PHE A 49 5.56 -16.60 18.91
N LEU A 50 5.22 -16.86 17.64
CA LEU A 50 4.67 -15.84 16.76
C LEU A 50 3.34 -15.28 17.30
N SER A 51 2.47 -16.13 17.85
CA SER A 51 1.21 -15.70 18.47
C SER A 51 1.44 -14.85 19.73
N LYS A 52 2.41 -15.22 20.58
CA LYS A 52 2.78 -14.46 21.79
C LYS A 52 3.44 -13.10 21.50
N HIS A 53 4.04 -12.90 20.34
CA HIS A 53 4.76 -11.65 20.02
C HIS A 53 4.05 -10.76 18.99
N TYR A 54 3.30 -11.36 18.07
CA TYR A 54 2.69 -10.69 16.92
C TYR A 54 1.23 -11.06 16.66
N GLY A 55 0.63 -11.93 17.49
CA GLY A 55 -0.72 -12.44 17.28
C GLY A 55 -1.62 -12.32 18.51
N GLU A 56 -2.54 -13.28 18.62
CA GLU A 56 -3.63 -13.29 19.61
C GLU A 56 -3.13 -13.29 21.06
N LEU A 57 -2.07 -14.04 21.35
CA LEU A 57 -1.56 -14.21 22.71
C LEU A 57 -0.69 -13.05 23.20
N LYS A 58 -0.44 -12.04 22.36
CA LYS A 58 0.47 -10.92 22.67
C LYS A 58 0.11 -10.15 23.93
N GLN A 59 -1.17 -9.85 24.13
CA GLN A 59 -1.60 -9.09 25.30
C GLN A 59 -1.44 -9.87 26.59
N GLU A 60 -1.72 -11.17 26.56
CA GLU A 60 -1.57 -12.04 27.73
C GLU A 60 -0.08 -12.24 28.08
N HIS A 61 0.74 -12.54 27.07
CA HIS A 61 2.18 -12.70 27.24
C HIS A 61 2.83 -11.43 27.82
N SER A 62 2.52 -10.25 27.27
CA SER A 62 3.03 -8.96 27.78
C SER A 62 2.59 -8.63 29.22
N LYS A 63 1.46 -9.18 29.70
CA LYS A 63 1.02 -8.99 31.08
C LYS A 63 1.76 -9.91 32.06
N LYS A 64 2.05 -11.15 31.64
CA LYS A 64 2.69 -12.17 32.47
C LYS A 64 4.21 -12.01 32.55
N HIS A 65 4.83 -11.55 31.47
CA HIS A 65 6.28 -11.41 31.34
C HIS A 65 6.65 -9.94 31.15
N GLN A 66 6.58 -9.16 32.23
CA GLN A 66 6.93 -7.73 32.19
C GLN A 66 8.44 -7.51 32.23
N GLU A 67 9.19 -8.48 32.74
CA GLU A 67 10.63 -8.52 32.80
C GLU A 67 11.29 -8.50 31.41
N GLU A 68 10.65 -9.07 30.40
CA GLU A 68 11.16 -9.13 29.02
C GLU A 68 10.84 -7.86 28.19
N LYS A 69 10.20 -6.86 28.79
CA LYS A 69 9.67 -5.70 28.05
C LYS A 69 10.74 -4.91 27.28
N GLU A 70 11.97 -4.85 27.78
CA GLU A 70 13.07 -4.18 27.07
C GLU A 70 13.52 -4.96 25.84
N ASP A 71 13.63 -6.28 25.94
CA ASP A 71 14.01 -7.15 24.83
C ASP A 71 12.91 -7.20 23.77
N HIS A 72 11.65 -7.15 24.21
CA HIS A 72 10.51 -6.98 23.32
C HIS A 72 10.64 -5.70 22.48
N GLN A 73 11.25 -4.61 22.94
CA GLN A 73 11.40 -3.38 22.13
C GLN A 73 12.44 -3.50 21.01
N LYS A 74 13.39 -4.43 21.16
CA LYS A 74 14.43 -4.70 20.16
C LYS A 74 13.89 -5.53 18.99
N LEU A 75 12.84 -6.32 19.23
CA LEU A 75 12.24 -7.17 18.20
C LEU A 75 11.78 -6.37 16.94
N PRO A 76 11.93 -6.94 15.75
CA PRO A 76 11.50 -6.33 14.49
C PRO A 76 9.98 -6.25 14.37
N PHE A 77 9.49 -5.50 13.39
CA PHE A 77 8.07 -5.38 13.00
C PHE A 77 7.16 -4.75 14.06
N LYS A 78 7.74 -3.95 14.97
CA LYS A 78 7.01 -3.24 16.04
C LYS A 78 6.71 -1.77 15.75
N HIS A 79 7.18 -1.25 14.62
CA HIS A 79 6.88 0.12 14.17
C HIS A 79 5.58 0.14 13.33
N GLN A 80 4.95 1.32 13.22
CA GLN A 80 3.82 1.54 12.32
C GLN A 80 4.33 2.18 11.02
N LEU A 81 4.51 1.43 9.93
CA LEU A 81 4.60 1.98 8.56
C LEU A 81 3.23 2.19 7.93
N GLY A 82 2.16 2.22 8.73
CA GLY A 82 0.90 2.79 8.27
C GLY A 82 1.19 4.20 7.78
N ALA A 83 0.83 4.50 6.53
CA ALA A 83 1.05 5.75 5.82
C ALA A 83 0.31 6.96 6.43
N SER A 84 0.37 7.12 7.75
CA SER A 84 -0.01 8.30 8.51
C SER A 84 1.23 9.12 8.87
N SER A 85 2.26 9.14 8.02
CA SER A 85 3.02 10.38 7.89
C SER A 85 2.09 11.38 7.20
N SER A 86 1.36 12.19 7.98
CA SER A 86 0.67 13.35 7.44
C SER A 86 1.74 14.24 6.80
N LEU A 87 1.93 14.11 5.49
CA LEU A 87 2.74 15.04 4.71
C LEU A 87 1.94 16.34 4.63
N VAL A 88 2.13 17.20 5.62
CA VAL A 88 1.56 18.54 5.64
C VAL A 88 2.40 19.39 4.70
N PHE A 89 1.87 19.65 3.51
CA PHE A 89 2.46 20.61 2.58
C PHE A 89 1.91 22.00 2.89
N PHE A 90 2.80 22.94 3.21
CA PHE A 90 2.47 24.36 3.23
C PHE A 90 2.66 24.91 1.82
N LEU A 91 1.57 25.24 1.14
CA LEU A 91 1.64 26.02 -0.09
C LEU A 91 1.78 27.49 0.30
N ASP A 92 2.98 28.05 0.13
CA ASP A 92 3.17 29.49 0.27
C ASP A 92 2.27 30.19 -0.77
N GLN A 93 1.41 31.10 -0.32
CA GLN A 93 0.51 31.86 -1.17
C GLN A 93 1.26 32.99 -1.90
N ALA A 94 2.45 32.69 -2.42
CA ALA A 94 3.13 33.60 -3.33
C ALA A 94 2.19 33.86 -4.52
N PRO A 95 1.95 35.11 -4.91
CA PRO A 95 1.04 35.43 -6.01
C PRO A 95 1.58 34.78 -7.29
N ILE A 96 0.91 33.71 -7.74
CA ILE A 96 1.19 33.05 -9.01
C ILE A 96 0.86 34.05 -10.11
N GLN A 97 1.90 34.58 -10.76
CA GLN A 97 1.71 35.37 -11.97
C GLN A 97 1.32 34.43 -13.10
N ILE A 98 0.01 34.34 -13.36
CA ILE A 98 -0.51 33.61 -14.51
C ILE A 98 -0.12 34.42 -15.76
N LEU A 99 0.92 33.96 -16.46
CA LEU A 99 1.27 34.48 -17.77
C LEU A 99 0.07 34.25 -18.70
N LYS A 100 -0.50 35.35 -19.17
CA LYS A 100 -1.58 35.31 -20.16
C LYS A 100 -0.97 34.87 -21.49
N ILE A 101 -1.09 33.58 -21.79
CA ILE A 101 -0.70 33.04 -23.09
C ILE A 101 -1.72 33.57 -24.11
N GLU A 102 -1.26 34.34 -25.09
CA GLU A 102 -2.07 34.67 -26.25
C GLU A 102 -2.30 33.39 -27.06
N VAL A 103 -3.53 32.89 -27.01
CA VAL A 103 -3.95 31.78 -27.85
C VAL A 103 -4.13 32.31 -29.26
N PHE A 104 -3.21 31.96 -30.16
CA PHE A 104 -3.41 32.15 -31.59
C PHE A 104 -4.50 31.18 -32.05
N LEU A 105 -5.70 31.72 -32.26
CA LEU A 105 -6.77 31.02 -32.95
C LEU A 105 -6.40 30.91 -34.43
N ASP A 106 -5.94 29.73 -34.84
CA ASP A 106 -5.85 29.38 -36.25
C ASP A 106 -7.26 29.42 -36.85
N ARG A 107 -7.54 30.44 -37.66
CA ARG A 107 -8.85 30.66 -38.30
C ARG A 107 -9.08 29.76 -39.51
N ASN A 108 -8.10 28.96 -39.92
CA ASN A 108 -8.23 28.06 -41.07
C ASN A 108 -8.75 26.68 -40.62
N SER A 109 -10.00 26.65 -40.15
CA SER A 109 -10.69 25.37 -39.94
C SER A 109 -11.09 24.77 -41.29
N ASN A 110 -10.39 23.72 -41.72
CA ASN A 110 -10.80 22.88 -42.87
C ASN A 110 -11.95 21.92 -42.53
N PHE A 111 -12.56 22.08 -41.35
CA PHE A 111 -13.65 21.24 -40.87
C PHE A 111 -14.89 22.10 -40.64
N PHE A 112 -16.04 21.57 -41.06
CA PHE A 112 -17.35 22.17 -40.84
C PHE A 112 -18.22 21.19 -40.08
N TYR A 113 -18.90 21.68 -39.04
CA TYR A 113 -19.85 20.88 -38.28
C TYR A 113 -21.11 20.69 -39.14
N LYS A 114 -21.55 19.45 -39.30
CA LYS A 114 -22.87 19.15 -39.85
C LYS A 114 -23.84 19.01 -38.69
N GLU A 115 -25.07 19.51 -38.87
CA GLU A 115 -26.14 19.35 -37.89
C GLU A 115 -26.29 17.85 -37.54
N PRO A 116 -26.24 17.47 -36.25
CA PRO A 116 -26.45 16.09 -35.88
C PRO A 116 -27.90 15.71 -36.19
N TYR A 117 -28.09 14.76 -37.10
CA TYR A 117 -29.40 14.15 -37.29
C TYR A 117 -29.56 13.01 -36.27
N SER A 118 -30.71 12.96 -35.61
CA SER A 118 -31.13 11.80 -34.85
C SER A 118 -32.21 11.07 -35.63
N LEU A 119 -32.08 9.75 -35.75
CA LEU A 119 -33.14 8.91 -36.27
C LEU A 119 -34.04 8.52 -35.10
N PHE A 120 -35.34 8.75 -35.25
CA PHE A 120 -36.33 8.31 -34.26
C PHE A 120 -36.26 6.79 -34.05
N GLU A 121 -36.07 6.04 -35.15
CA GLU A 121 -35.80 4.61 -35.10
C GLU A 121 -34.30 4.33 -35.11
N LYS A 122 -33.79 3.70 -34.03
CA LYS A 122 -32.40 3.26 -33.98
C LYS A 122 -32.16 2.13 -35.00
N PRO A 123 -31.04 2.14 -35.74
CA PRO A 123 -30.68 1.06 -36.63
C PRO A 123 -30.70 -0.29 -35.89
N ARG A 124 -31.24 -1.33 -36.54
CA ARG A 124 -31.40 -2.67 -35.94
C ARG A 124 -30.10 -3.25 -35.39
N VAL A 125 -28.96 -2.84 -35.94
CA VAL A 125 -27.61 -3.28 -35.53
C VAL A 125 -27.27 -2.90 -34.08
N PHE A 126 -27.90 -1.86 -33.54
CA PHE A 126 -27.70 -1.40 -32.16
C PHE A 126 -28.86 -1.75 -31.23
N GLN A 127 -29.77 -2.63 -31.64
CA GLN A 127 -30.77 -3.18 -30.74
C GLN A 127 -30.31 -4.54 -30.20
N PRO A 128 -30.55 -4.84 -28.91
CA PRO A 128 -30.24 -6.14 -28.36
C PRO A 128 -31.02 -7.25 -29.10
N PRO A 129 -30.49 -8.49 -29.13
CA PRO A 129 -31.19 -9.63 -29.73
C PRO A 129 -32.59 -9.80 -29.11
N LYS A 130 -33.62 -9.91 -29.95
CA LYS A 130 -35.02 -9.93 -29.50
C LYS A 130 -35.51 -11.31 -29.05
N LEU A 131 -34.72 -12.37 -29.26
CA LEU A 131 -35.07 -13.74 -28.88
C LEU A 131 -33.83 -14.42 -28.27
N ALA A 132 -34.06 -15.26 -27.27
CA ALA A 132 -33.11 -16.22 -26.71
C ALA A 132 -33.19 -17.55 -27.45
#